data_AF-A0A6G2BD93-F1
#
_entry.id   AF-A0A6G2BD93-F1
#
_cell.length_a   1.000
_cell.length_b   1.000
_cell.length_c   1.000
_cell.angle_alpha   90.00
_cell.angle_beta   90.00
_cell.angle_gamma   90.00
#
_symmetry.space_group_name_H-M   'P 1'
#
loop_
_entity.id
_entity.type
_entity.pdbx_description
1 polymer ?
#
loop_
_entity_poly.entity_id
_entity_poly.type
_entity_poly.pdbx_seq_one_letter_code
_entity_poly.pdbx_strand_id
1 'polypeptide(L)'
;MTTATTAACADCWKQAASGRPPVHDACLAAVRAERRAARRFWIRINPAGCVEGSVYPSALDSDTAEAAHKEFTPRAADRRRETAEGYRHERVNGDEWDRRARPCLTGSCRHRLAPQARDNHAA
;
A
#
# COMPACT_ATOMS: atom_id res chain seq x y z
N MET A 1 -6.47 -10.77 32.18
CA MET A 1 -6.63 -9.80 31.08
C MET A 1 -5.56 -8.75 31.28
N THR A 2 -4.49 -8.81 30.49
CA THR A 2 -3.39 -7.84 30.57
C THR A 2 -3.24 -7.19 29.21
N THR A 3 -3.38 -5.88 29.24
CA THR A 3 -3.30 -4.88 28.19
C THR A 3 -2.22 -5.16 27.14
N ALA A 4 -2.62 -5.07 25.87
CA ALA A 4 -1.70 -5.05 24.73
C ALA A 4 -0.74 -3.85 24.90
N THR A 5 0.46 -4.15 25.37
CA THR A 5 1.53 -3.17 25.54
C THR A 5 2.18 -2.98 24.18
N THR A 6 2.26 -1.74 23.71
CA THR A 6 3.12 -1.32 22.61
C THR A 6 4.51 -1.95 22.78
N ALA A 7 4.89 -2.84 21.85
CA ALA A 7 5.95 -3.84 22.05
C ALA A 7 7.39 -3.28 22.12
N ALA A 8 7.60 -1.97 21.95
CA ALA A 8 8.88 -1.30 22.17
C ALA A 8 8.84 -0.47 23.46
N CYS A 9 9.78 -0.71 24.38
CA CYS A 9 9.87 0.08 25.60
C CYS A 9 10.31 1.53 25.32
N ALA A 10 9.97 2.46 26.23
CA ALA A 10 10.26 3.89 26.08
C ALA A 10 11.76 4.20 25.84
N ASP A 11 12.67 3.41 26.40
CA ASP A 11 14.12 3.58 26.19
C ASP A 11 14.55 3.22 24.77
N CYS A 12 13.89 2.26 24.14
CA CYS A 12 14.16 1.91 22.75
C CYS A 12 13.65 2.98 21.77
N TRP A 13 12.55 3.67 22.11
CA TRP A 13 12.09 4.84 21.34
C TRP A 13 13.07 6.00 21.40
N LYS A 14 13.61 6.30 22.59
CA LYS A 14 14.64 7.33 22.76
C LYS A 14 15.90 7.02 21.95
N GLN A 15 16.36 5.76 21.95
CA GLN A 15 17.51 5.33 21.16
C GLN A 15 17.24 5.45 19.64
N ALA A 16 16.07 5.01 19.19
CA ALA A 16 15.70 5.10 17.78
C ALA A 16 15.59 6.55 17.27
N ALA A 17 15.15 7.48 18.13
CA ALA A 17 15.11 8.92 17.85
C ALA A 17 16.52 9.54 17.81
N SER A 18 17.46 9.03 18.61
CA SER A 18 18.85 9.49 18.63
C SER A 18 19.73 8.83 17.55
N GLY A 19 19.15 8.07 16.61
CA GLY A 19 19.90 7.34 15.58
C GLY A 19 20.68 6.13 16.08
N ARG A 20 20.51 5.71 17.34
CA ARG A 20 21.15 4.52 17.90
C ARG A 20 20.23 3.30 17.71
N PRO A 21 20.73 2.16 17.21
CA PRO A 21 19.91 0.96 17.09
C PRO A 21 19.53 0.44 18.49
N PRO A 22 18.26 0.09 18.76
CA PRO A 22 17.88 -0.51 20.03
C PRO A 22 18.57 -1.85 20.28
N VAL A 23 18.87 -2.12 21.55
CA VAL A 23 19.70 -3.25 22.01
C VAL A 23 18.99 -4.61 22.00
N HIS A 24 17.66 -4.63 21.88
CA HIS A 24 16.87 -5.86 21.90
C HIS A 24 16.24 -6.13 20.52
N ASP A 25 16.42 -7.35 20.01
CA ASP A 25 15.86 -7.77 18.71
C ASP A 25 14.34 -7.60 18.62
N ALA A 26 13.62 -7.90 19.71
CA ALA A 26 12.18 -7.69 19.80
C ALA A 26 11.80 -6.20 19.66
N CYS A 27 12.59 -5.30 20.24
CA CYS A 27 12.35 -3.85 20.12
C CYS A 27 12.74 -3.32 18.72
N LEU A 28 13.79 -3.85 18.10
CA LEU A 28 14.13 -3.56 16.71
C LEU A 28 12.99 -3.97 15.76
N ALA A 29 12.40 -5.15 15.97
CA ALA A 29 11.27 -5.63 15.19
C ALA A 29 10.03 -4.73 15.39
N ALA A 30 9.71 -4.36 16.63
CA ALA A 30 8.59 -3.47 16.94
C ALA A 30 8.76 -2.07 16.32
N VAL A 31 9.93 -1.44 16.46
CA VAL A 31 10.21 -0.13 15.84
C VAL A 31 10.12 -0.21 14.31
N ARG A 32 10.61 -1.30 13.70
CA ARG A 32 10.51 -1.51 12.25
C ARG A 32 9.06 -1.70 11.80
N ALA A 33 8.26 -2.46 12.56
CA ALA A 33 6.85 -2.67 12.29
C ALA A 33 6.08 -1.34 12.37
N GLU A 34 6.28 -0.55 13.43
CA GLU A 34 5.62 0.74 13.58
C GLU A 34 6.03 1.74 12.49
N ARG A 35 7.33 1.82 12.18
CA ARG A 35 7.82 2.64 11.05
C ARG A 35 7.24 2.19 9.73
N ARG A 36 6.99 0.89 9.53
CA ARG A 36 6.36 0.36 8.33
C ARG A 36 4.88 0.74 8.29
N ALA A 37 4.14 0.55 9.40
CA ALA A 37 2.74 0.94 9.53
C ALA A 37 2.53 2.44 9.33
N ALA A 38 3.49 3.28 9.72
CA ALA A 38 3.44 4.73 9.51
C ALA A 38 3.64 5.15 8.04
N ARG A 39 4.21 4.29 7.19
CA ARG A 39 4.39 4.59 5.76
C ARG A 39 3.04 4.62 5.06
N ARG A 40 2.91 5.55 4.11
CA ARG A 40 1.75 5.70 3.25
C ARG A 40 2.12 5.38 1.81
N PHE A 41 1.21 4.73 1.12
CA PHE A 41 1.36 4.32 -0.27
C PHE A 41 0.07 4.63 -1.02
N TRP A 42 0.21 5.07 -2.26
CA TRP A 42 -0.88 5.02 -3.22
C TRP A 42 -0.79 3.72 -4.00
N ILE A 43 -1.92 3.04 -4.15
CA ILE A 43 -2.03 1.82 -4.94
C ILE A 43 -3.04 2.01 -6.06
N ARG A 44 -2.72 1.47 -7.25
CA ARG A 44 -3.62 1.40 -8.40
C ARG A 44 -4.24 0.01 -8.48
N ILE A 45 -5.55 -0.04 -8.40
CA ILE A 45 -6.35 -1.26 -8.33
C ILE A 45 -7.17 -1.36 -9.60
N ASN A 46 -7.01 -2.45 -10.33
CA ASN A 46 -7.79 -2.73 -11.52
C ASN A 46 -9.21 -3.20 -11.15
N PRO A 47 -10.14 -3.28 -12.12
CA PRO A 47 -11.53 -3.69 -11.88
C PRO A 47 -11.67 -5.12 -11.32
N ALA A 48 -10.69 -5.99 -11.56
CA ALA A 48 -10.63 -7.34 -11.00
C ALA A 48 -10.13 -7.39 -9.55
N GLY A 49 -9.80 -6.25 -8.95
CA GLY A 49 -9.26 -6.15 -7.59
C GLY A 49 -7.76 -6.40 -7.47
N CYS A 50 -7.06 -6.58 -8.59
CA CYS A 50 -5.61 -6.73 -8.64
C CYS A 50 -4.93 -5.37 -8.45
N VAL A 51 -3.89 -5.31 -7.62
CA VAL A 51 -3.03 -4.13 -7.54
C VAL A 51 -1.96 -4.22 -8.62
N GLU A 52 -1.93 -3.23 -9.51
CA GLU A 52 -1.01 -3.19 -10.67
C GLU A 52 0.08 -2.13 -10.52
N GLY A 53 -0.06 -1.21 -9.58
CA GLY A 53 0.93 -0.17 -9.32
C GLY A 53 0.93 0.26 -7.86
N SER A 54 2.09 0.74 -7.40
CA SER A 54 2.25 1.38 -6.11
C SER A 54 3.24 2.55 -6.22
N VAL A 55 2.94 3.65 -5.53
CA VAL A 55 3.83 4.81 -5.47
C VAL A 55 3.87 5.40 -4.06
N TYR A 56 5.03 5.97 -3.69
CA TYR A 56 5.20 6.71 -2.45
C TYR A 56 4.71 8.16 -2.62
N PRO A 57 4.06 8.77 -1.62
CA PRO A 57 3.61 10.16 -1.69
C PRO A 57 4.71 11.16 -2.00
N SER A 58 5.97 10.88 -1.63
CA SER A 58 7.12 11.75 -1.93
C SER A 58 7.49 11.81 -3.41
N ALA A 59 6.96 10.92 -4.24
CA ALA A 59 7.11 10.95 -5.70
C ALA A 59 5.97 11.70 -6.39
N LEU A 60 4.98 12.21 -5.63
CA LEU A 60 3.83 12.92 -6.17
C LEU A 60 3.96 14.42 -5.89
N ASP A 61 3.44 15.24 -6.82
CA ASP A 61 3.31 16.69 -6.61
C ASP A 61 2.34 17.03 -5.47
N SER A 62 1.39 16.14 -5.17
CA SER A 62 0.47 16.25 -4.03
C SER A 62 0.01 14.88 -3.54
N ASP A 63 -0.38 14.78 -2.28
CA ASP A 63 -0.88 13.53 -1.67
C ASP A 63 -2.38 13.33 -1.97
N THR A 64 -2.74 13.25 -3.25
CA THR A 64 -4.12 13.11 -3.73
C THR A 64 -4.27 11.94 -4.70
N ALA A 65 -5.49 11.38 -4.80
CA ALA A 65 -5.78 10.29 -5.73
C ALA A 65 -5.57 10.71 -7.19
N GLU A 66 -5.82 11.98 -7.52
CA GLU A 66 -5.59 12.51 -8.87
C GLU A 66 -4.09 12.58 -9.20
N ALA A 67 -3.25 13.05 -8.28
CA ALA A 67 -1.80 13.07 -8.48
C ALA A 67 -1.24 11.64 -8.61
N ALA A 68 -1.72 10.71 -7.79
CA ALA A 68 -1.37 9.30 -7.93
C ALA A 68 -1.79 8.74 -9.30
N HIS A 69 -3.02 9.02 -9.76
CA HIS A 69 -3.49 8.57 -11.07
C HIS A 69 -2.68 9.17 -12.22
N LYS A 70 -2.26 10.44 -12.12
CA LYS A 70 -1.35 11.07 -13.09
C LYS A 70 0.01 10.38 -13.15
N GLU A 71 0.54 10.01 -11.99
CA GLU A 71 1.82 9.31 -11.90
C GLU A 71 1.76 7.90 -12.50
N PHE A 72 0.70 7.13 -12.19
CA PHE A 72 0.52 5.81 -12.81
C PHE A 72 0.24 5.89 -14.30
N THR A 73 -0.49 6.91 -14.74
CA THR A 73 -1.00 7.04 -16.09
C THR A 73 -0.85 8.49 -16.57
N PRO A 74 0.34 8.87 -17.10
CA PRO A 74 0.66 10.25 -17.44
C PRO A 74 -0.22 10.85 -18.54
N ARG A 75 -0.73 10.03 -19.47
CA ARG A 75 -1.57 10.48 -20.58
C ARG A 75 -3.03 10.64 -20.14
N ALA A 76 -3.62 11.80 -20.43
CA ALA A 76 -4.99 12.12 -20.04
C ALA A 76 -6.05 11.20 -20.68
N ALA A 77 -5.84 10.76 -21.92
CA ALA A 77 -6.74 9.84 -22.61
C ALA A 77 -6.80 8.47 -21.89
N ASP A 78 -5.65 7.96 -21.48
CA ASP A 78 -5.55 6.69 -20.75
C ASP A 78 -6.22 6.79 -19.38
N ARG A 79 -6.06 7.90 -18.66
CA ARG A 79 -6.77 8.13 -17.39
C ARG A 79 -8.29 8.12 -17.52
N ARG A 80 -8.82 8.74 -18.58
CA ARG A 80 -10.26 8.74 -18.85
C ARG A 80 -10.76 7.32 -19.11
N ARG A 81 -9.99 6.54 -19.88
CA ARG A 81 -10.28 5.12 -20.12
C ARG A 81 -10.28 4.34 -18.81
N GLU A 82 -9.26 4.50 -17.97
CA GLU A 82 -9.17 3.80 -16.68
C GLU A 82 -10.34 4.13 -15.74
N THR A 83 -10.75 5.40 -15.67
CA THR A 83 -11.94 5.79 -14.92
C THR A 83 -13.19 5.10 -15.46
N ALA A 84 -13.35 5.03 -16.79
CA ALA A 84 -14.48 4.36 -17.42
C ALA A 84 -14.47 2.83 -17.22
N GLU A 85 -13.28 2.22 -17.17
CA GLU A 85 -13.09 0.80 -16.91
C GLU A 85 -13.27 0.43 -15.43
N GLY A 86 -13.24 1.42 -14.53
CA GLY A 86 -13.45 1.21 -13.09
C GLY A 86 -12.17 1.02 -12.28
N TYR A 87 -11.02 1.49 -12.76
CA TYR A 87 -9.80 1.54 -11.97
C TYR A 87 -9.96 2.46 -10.77
N ARG A 88 -9.34 2.07 -9.65
CA ARG A 88 -9.37 2.82 -8.39
C ARG A 88 -7.98 3.12 -7.89
N HIS A 89 -7.86 4.26 -7.23
CA HIS A 89 -6.63 4.72 -6.60
C HIS A 89 -6.90 4.92 -5.11
N GLU A 90 -6.20 4.15 -4.28
CA GLU A 90 -6.44 4.16 -2.83
C GLU A 90 -5.15 4.47 -2.08
N ARG A 91 -5.29 5.22 -0.98
CA ARG A 91 -4.21 5.50 -0.05
C ARG A 91 -4.25 4.47 1.08
N VAL A 92 -3.16 3.74 1.25
CA VAL A 92 -3.04 2.66 2.24
C VAL A 92 -1.82 2.86 3.13
N ASN A 93 -1.87 2.28 4.33
CA ASN A 93 -0.68 2.21 5.19
C ASN A 93 0.24 1.04 4.81
N GLY A 94 1.41 0.91 5.45
CA GLY A 94 2.35 -0.16 5.11
C GLY A 94 1.84 -1.58 5.37
N ASP A 95 1.04 -1.79 6.41
CA ASP A 95 0.48 -3.10 6.73
C ASP A 95 -0.60 -3.51 5.72
N GLU A 96 -1.42 -2.56 5.29
CA GLU A 96 -2.39 -2.73 4.21
C GLU A 96 -1.69 -2.96 2.87
N TRP A 97 -0.60 -2.24 2.59
CA TRP A 97 0.21 -2.46 1.40
C TRP A 97 0.76 -3.89 1.36
N ASP A 98 1.32 -4.38 2.46
CA ASP A 98 1.85 -5.75 2.56
C ASP A 98 0.76 -6.81 2.36
N ARG A 99 -0.47 -6.54 2.83
CA ARG A 99 -1.59 -7.47 2.68
C ARG A 99 -2.25 -7.43 1.30
N ARG A 100 -2.43 -6.23 0.72
CA ARG A 100 -3.24 -6.01 -0.49
C ARG A 100 -2.39 -5.90 -1.75
N ALA A 101 -1.33 -5.09 -1.69
CA ALA A 101 -0.53 -4.75 -2.87
C ALA A 101 0.60 -5.74 -3.10
N ARG A 102 1.38 -6.07 -2.06
CA ARG A 102 2.55 -6.95 -2.19
C ARG A 102 2.24 -8.27 -2.89
N PRO A 103 1.15 -9.00 -2.59
CA PRO A 103 0.86 -10.25 -3.28
C PRO A 103 0.62 -10.04 -4.78
N CYS A 104 -0.04 -8.96 -5.17
CA CYS A 104 -0.35 -8.68 -6.58
C CYS A 104 0.92 -8.29 -7.35
N LEU A 105 1.73 -7.39 -6.78
CA LEU A 105 2.97 -6.89 -7.38
C LEU A 105 4.06 -7.96 -7.47
N THR A 106 4.03 -8.96 -6.58
CA THR A 106 4.96 -10.12 -6.60
C THR A 106 4.40 -11.33 -7.35
N GLY A 107 3.18 -11.24 -7.89
CA GLY A 107 2.55 -12.33 -8.64
C GLY A 107 2.00 -13.49 -7.79
N SER A 108 1.96 -13.35 -6.47
CA SER A 108 1.42 -14.35 -5.53
C SER A 108 -0.06 -14.15 -5.16
N CYS A 109 -0.74 -13.15 -5.74
CA CYS A 109 -2.15 -12.90 -5.48
C CYS A 109 -3.09 -13.96 -6.09
N ARG A 110 -4.26 -14.12 -5.49
CA ARG A 110 -5.33 -14.99 -5.99
C ARG A 110 -6.22 -14.31 -7.05
N HIS A 111 -6.14 -12.98 -7.19
CA HIS A 111 -6.97 -12.21 -8.12
C HIS A 111 -6.70 -12.58 -9.60
N ARG A 112 -5.46 -12.92 -9.97
CA ARG A 112 -5.13 -13.41 -11.33
C ARG A 112 -5.74 -14.77 -11.66
N LEU A 113 -6.08 -15.56 -10.64
CA LEU A 113 -6.64 -16.91 -10.80
C LEU A 113 -8.17 -16.90 -10.83
N ALA A 114 -8.81 -15.80 -10.44
CA ALA A 114 -10.24 -15.64 -10.59
C ALA A 114 -10.54 -15.36 -12.07
N PRO A 115 -11.30 -16.22 -12.77
CA PRO A 115 -11.85 -15.86 -14.06
C PRO A 115 -12.64 -14.57 -13.84
N GLN A 116 -12.32 -13.55 -14.63
CA GLN A 116 -13.08 -12.30 -14.62
C GLN A 116 -14.56 -12.68 -14.80
N ALA A 117 -15.42 -12.30 -13.87
CA ALA A 117 -16.86 -12.29 -14.09
C ALA A 117 -17.16 -11.21 -15.15
N ARG A 118 -16.77 -11.49 -16.40
CA ARG A 118 -17.35 -10.90 -17.58
C ARG A 118 -18.62 -11.71 -17.81
N ASP A 119 -19.64 -11.41 -17.02
CA ASP A 119 -20.98 -11.82 -17.36
C ASP A 119 -21.33 -11.10 -18.66
N ASN A 120 -21.31 -11.91 -19.72
CA ASN A 120 -21.90 -11.68 -21.01
C ASN A 120 -23.26 -10.97 -20.86
N HIS A 121 -23.35 -9.72 -21.31
CA HIS A 121 -24.60 -9.11 -21.76
C HIS A 121 -24.41 -8.67 -23.20
N ALA A 122 -24.41 -9.65 -24.10
CA ALA A 122 -24.58 -9.48 -25.54
C ALA A 122 -25.03 -10.80 -26.15
N ALA A 123 -26.35 -11.03 -26.16
CA ALA A 123 -27.12 -11.73 -27.19
C ALA A 123 -28.61 -11.60 -26.85
#